data_AF-A0A163BY30-F1
#
_entry.id   AF-A0A163BY30-F1
#
_cell.length_a   1.000
_cell.length_b   1.000
_cell.length_c   1.000
_cell.angle_alpha   90.00
_cell.angle_beta   90.00
_cell.angle_gamma   90.00
#
_symmetry.space_group_name_H-M   'P 1'
#
loop_
_entity.id
_entity.type
_entity.pdbx_description
1 polymer ?
#
loop_
_entity_poly.entity_id
_entity_poly.type
_entity_poly.pdbx_seq_one_letter_code
_entity_poly.pdbx_strand_id
1 'polypeptide(L)' 'MGFIEILDIEGNRHSVRPDAIAGISDIREYRIIFTTNKDLTIITNITYDVLKRRIKYIERYSQKVNLLGGLISE' A
#
# COMPACT_ATOMS: atom_id res chain seq x y z
N MET A 1 0.90 3.91 11.68
CA MET A 1 0.49 3.07 10.53
C MET A 1 1.14 3.63 9.27
N GLY A 2 1.80 2.79 8.47
CA GLY A 2 2.50 3.24 7.26
C GLY A 2 1.58 3.40 6.04
N PHE A 3 2.06 4.09 5.01
CA PHE A 3 1.37 4.29 3.74
C PHE A 3 2.16 3.66 2.59
N ILE A 4 1.46 3.20 1.57
CA ILE A 4 2.01 2.76 0.29
C ILE A 4 1.93 3.95 -0.65
N GLU A 5 3.08 4.43 -1.10
CA GLU A 5 3.16 5.39 -2.20
C GLU A 5 3.03 4.65 -3.53
N ILE A 6 2.00 5.01 -4.30
CA ILE A 6 1.67 4.41 -5.59
C ILE A 6 1.66 5.52 -6.63
N LEU A 7 2.43 5.31 -7.70
CA LEU A 7 2.35 6.15 -8.88
C LEU A 7 1.28 5.57 -9.81
N ASP A 8 0.29 6.36 -10.16
CA ASP A 8 -0.69 5.95 -11.17
C ASP A 8 -0.10 6.11 -12.60
N ILE A 9 -0.87 5.66 -13.59
CA ILE A 9 -0.49 5.76 -15.00
C ILE A 9 -0.44 7.19 -15.54
N GLU A 10 -1.07 8.15 -14.85
CA GLU A 10 -1.06 9.58 -15.19
C GLU A 10 0.13 10.32 -14.54
N GLY A 11 0.88 9.64 -13.68
CA GLY A 11 2.01 10.19 -12.95
C GLY A 11 1.64 10.85 -11.62
N ASN A 12 0.39 10.73 -11.16
CA ASN A 12 -0.01 11.21 -9.84
C ASN A 12 0.45 10.25 -8.76
N ARG A 13 0.89 10.81 -7.63
CA ARG A 13 1.24 10.03 -6.44
C ARG A 13 0.03 9.90 -5.53
N HIS A 14 -0.25 8.66 -5.13
CA HIS A 14 -1.31 8.31 -4.20
C HIS A 14 -0.70 7.65 -2.97
N SER A 15 -1.04 8.16 -1.79
CA SER A 15 -0.67 7.58 -0.51
C SER A 15 -1.83 6.74 0.02
N VAL A 16 -1.70 5.42 -0.01
CA VAL A 16 -2.78 4.50 0.37
C VAL A 16 -2.37 3.70 1.59
N ARG A 17 -3.24 3.62 2.59
CA ARG A 17 -3.02 2.70 3.71
C ARG A 17 -3.32 1.26 3.27
N PRO A 18 -2.54 0.25 3.68
CA PRO A 18 -2.77 -1.14 3.28
C PRO A 18 -4.19 -1.64 3.62
N ASP A 19 -4.72 -1.27 4.77
CA ASP A 19 -6.08 -1.60 5.24
C ASP A 19 -7.19 -0.90 4.45
N ALA A 20 -6.85 0.18 3.72
CA ALA A 20 -7.76 0.84 2.80
C ALA A 20 -7.83 0.14 1.43
N ILE A 21 -7.00 -0.88 1.15
CA ILE A 21 -7.07 -1.63 -0.10
C ILE A 21 -8.18 -2.68 0.01
N ALA A 22 -9.27 -2.46 -0.71
CA ALA A 22 -10.41 -3.37 -0.76
C ALA A 22 -10.19 -4.54 -1.74
N GLY A 23 -9.39 -4.32 -2.78
CA GLY A 23 -9.08 -5.35 -3.76
C GLY A 23 -8.10 -4.88 -4.83
N ILE A 24 -7.54 -5.83 -5.56
CA ILE A 24 -6.62 -5.57 -6.68
C ILE A 24 -7.09 -6.43 -7.85
N SER A 25 -7.23 -5.83 -9.03
CA SER A 25 -7.54 -6.52 -10.29
C SER A 25 -6.44 -6.26 -11.31
N ASP A 26 -6.01 -7.30 -12.01
CA ASP A 26 -5.04 -7.20 -13.10
C ASP A 26 -5.76 -7.08 -14.45
N ILE A 27 -5.35 -6.12 -15.28
CA ILE A 27 -5.77 -5.97 -16.67
C ILE A 27 -4.52 -5.80 -17.54
N ARG A 28 -4.11 -6.88 -18.22
CA ARG A 28 -2.88 -6.93 -19.03
C ARG A 28 -1.65 -6.55 -18.18
N GLU A 29 -1.04 -5.40 -18.47
CA GLU A 29 0.13 -4.88 -17.78
C GLU A 29 -0.21 -3.93 -16.60
N TYR A 30 -1.48 -3.57 -16.45
CA TYR A 30 -1.98 -2.66 -15.42
C TYR A 30 -2.63 -3.41 -14.25
N ARG A 31 -2.55 -2.80 -13.07
CA ARG A 31 -3.33 -3.16 -11.88
C ARG A 31 -4.24 -2.03 -11.48
N ILE A 32 -5.49 -2.39 -11.23
CA ILE A 32 -6.50 -1.53 -10.66
C ILE A 32 -6.61 -1.87 -9.18
N ILE A 33 -6.30 -0.90 -8.34
CA ILE A 33 -6.37 -0.99 -6.89
C ILE A 33 -7.66 -0.30 -6.47
N PHE A 34 -8.60 -1.10 -5.98
CA PHE A 34 -9.84 -0.61 -5.39
C PHE A 34 -9.58 -0.28 -3.94
N THR A 35 -9.94 0.93 -3.52
CA THR A 35 -9.85 1.33 -2.12
C THR A 35 -11.21 1.29 -1.43
N THR A 36 -11.23 1.32 -0.11
CA THR A 36 -12.45 1.43 0.70
C THR A 36 -13.15 2.79 0.50
N ASN A 37 -12.42 3.80 0.01
CA ASN A 37 -13.00 5.04 -0.48
C ASN A 37 -13.47 4.82 -1.93
N LYS A 38 -14.78 4.80 -2.16
CA LYS A 38 -15.38 4.53 -3.48
C LYS A 38 -14.96 5.53 -4.56
N ASP A 39 -14.55 6.72 -4.17
CA ASP A 39 -14.12 7.78 -5.09
C ASP A 39 -12.63 7.67 -5.47
N LEU A 40 -11.88 6.75 -4.84
CA LEU A 40 -10.46 6.56 -5.08
C LEU A 40 -10.20 5.16 -5.65
N THR A 41 -9.97 5.11 -6.95
CA THR A 41 -9.45 3.95 -7.69
C THR A 41 -8.11 4.31 -8.29
N ILE A 42 -7.10 3.47 -8.10
CA ILE A 42 -5.74 3.74 -8.57
C ILE A 42 -5.35 2.72 -9.62
N ILE A 43 -4.94 3.21 -10.79
CA ILE A 43 -4.47 2.37 -11.90
C ILE A 43 -2.97 2.53 -12.01
N THR A 44 -2.21 1.45 -11.86
CA THR A 44 -0.74 1.47 -11.86
C THR A 44 -0.16 0.33 -12.69
N ASN A 45 1.05 0.50 -13.22
CA ASN A 45 1.80 -0.56 -13.91
C ASN A 45 2.76 -1.32 -12.95
N ILE A 46 2.79 -0.97 -11.66
CA ILE A 46 3.61 -1.66 -10.65
C ILE A 46 3.28 -3.14 -10.63
N THR A 47 4.27 -4.02 -10.64
CA THR A 47 4.05 -5.48 -10.60
C THR A 47 3.39 -5.93 -9.29
N TYR A 48 2.54 -6.95 -9.37
CA TYR A 48 1.87 -7.52 -8.19
C TYR A 48 2.87 -7.93 -7.11
N ASP A 49 4.02 -8.50 -7.49
CA ASP A 49 5.08 -8.88 -6.56
C ASP A 49 5.68 -7.69 -5.80
N VAL A 50 5.85 -6.55 -6.46
CA VAL A 50 6.34 -5.33 -5.82
C VAL A 50 5.29 -4.79 -4.86
N LEU A 51 4.03 -4.74 -5.29
CA LEU A 51 2.92 -4.29 -4.45
C LEU A 51 2.77 -5.16 -3.20
N LYS A 52 2.79 -6.49 -3.36
CA LYS A 52 2.73 -7.46 -2.27
C LYS A 52 3.91 -7.34 -1.30
N ARG A 53 5.14 -7.16 -1.82
CA ARG A 53 6.32 -6.92 -0.96
C ARG A 53 6.20 -5.64 -0.15
N ARG A 54 5.68 -4.55 -0.74
CA ARG A 54 5.46 -3.27 -0.04
C ARG A 54 4.39 -3.38 1.04
N ILE A 55 3.25 -4.02 0.75
CA ILE A 55 2.20 -4.30 1.74
C ILE A 55 2.78 -5.08 2.91
N LYS A 56 3.44 -6.21 2.64
CA LYS A 56 4.04 -7.07 3.68
C LYS A 56 5.10 -6.35 4.50
N TYR A 57 5.91 -5.51 3.86
CA TYR A 57 6.88 -4.66 4.57
C TYR A 57 6.15 -3.73 5.53
N ILE A 58 5.15 -2.97 5.05
CA ILE A 58 4.43 -2.03 5.90
C ILE A 58 3.70 -2.75 7.03
N GLU A 59 3.04 -3.89 6.79
CA GLU A 59 2.39 -4.65 7.86
C GLU A 59 3.40 -5.14 8.91
N ARG A 60 4.51 -5.74 8.46
CA ARG A 60 5.55 -6.29 9.35
C ARG A 60 6.27 -5.22 10.14
N TYR A 61 6.57 -4.07 9.53
CA TYR A 61 7.35 -3.01 10.16
C TYR A 61 6.47 -1.95 10.82
N SER A 62 5.23 -1.72 10.38
CA SER A 62 4.25 -0.91 11.14
C SER A 62 3.88 -1.57 12.47
N GLN A 63 3.96 -2.90 12.58
CA GLN A 63 3.84 -3.61 13.86
C GLN A 63 5.19 -3.73 14.61
N LYS A 64 6.32 -3.58 13.91
CA LYS A 64 7.68 -3.72 14.48
C LYS A 64 8.47 -2.43 14.61
N VAL A 65 7.85 -1.24 14.54
CA VAL A 65 8.45 -0.02 15.14
C VAL A 65 8.26 -0.11 16.66
N ASN A 66 8.86 -1.14 17.21
CA ASN A 66 9.34 -1.18 18.57
C ASN A 66 10.59 -2.08 18.56
N LEU A 67 11.61 -1.63 17.84
CA LEU A 67 12.94 -2.25 17.84
C LEU A 67 13.98 -1.13 17.91
N LEU A 68 14.13 -0.63 19.14
CA LEU A 68 15.23 0.21 19.66
C LEU A 68 15.19 1.71 19.36
N GLY A 69 14.37 2.41 20.15
CA GLY A 69 14.50 3.83 20.43
C GLY A 69 13.74 4.33 21.67
N GLY A 70 12.83 3.54 22.25
CA GLY A 70 12.14 3.92 23.49
C GLY A 70 11.28 2.79 24.05
N LEU A 71 11.53 2.41 25.30
CA LEU A 71 10.69 1.50 26.08
C LEU A 71 9.39 2.21 26.48
N ILE A 72 8.25 1.54 26.31
CA ILE A 72 7.04 1.86 27.07
C ILE A 72 6.59 0.55 27.74
N SER A 73 6.72 0.52 29.05
CA SER A 73 6.11 -0.44 29.97
C SER A 73 4.64 -0.08 30.16
N GLU A 74 3.79 -1.07 30.40
CA GLU A 74 2.56 -0.86 31.18
C GLU A 74 2.88 -0.35 32.58
#